data_AF-A0A1S6HQV3-F1
#
_entry.id   AF-A0A1S6HQV3-F1
#
_cell.length_a   1.000
_cell.length_b   1.000
_cell.length_c   1.000
_cell.angle_alpha   90.00
_cell.angle_beta   90.00
_cell.angle_gamma   90.00
#
_symmetry.space_group_name_H-M   'P 1'
#
loop_
_entity.id
_entity.type
_entity.pdbx_description
1 polymer ?
#
loop_
_entity_poly.entity_id
_entity_poly.type
_entity_poly.pdbx_seq_one_letter_code
_entity_poly.pdbx_strand_id
1 'polypeptide(L)'
;MLTVTISLKNPVDENLFGSAPYNTYISRKLGNGEVIEVHFPGYRPTKFASKRQFGSNHDDTDKSTDKFYQTEDNLPWAMIIPQVWEHPKEKVDLSLDYPEILDWASSRGKSKKDWYKP
;
A
#
# COMPACT_ATOMS: atom_id res chain seq x y z
N MET A 1 -11.37 -18.65 3.07
CA MET A 1 -10.88 -18.23 4.40
C MET A 1 -9.38 -18.40 4.40
N LEU A 2 -8.61 -17.32 4.57
CA LEU A 2 -7.15 -17.39 4.66
C LEU A 2 -6.76 -17.57 6.13
N THR A 3 -5.97 -18.59 6.43
CA THR A 3 -5.42 -18.82 7.77
C THR A 3 -3.91 -18.57 7.71
N VAL A 4 -3.43 -17.60 8.50
CA VAL A 4 -2.00 -17.32 8.66
C VAL A 4 -1.56 -17.83 10.04
N THR A 5 -0.60 -18.75 10.06
CA THR A 5 -0.01 -19.28 11.30
C THR A 5 1.35 -18.63 11.51
N ILE A 6 1.54 -17.94 12.63
CA ILE A 6 2.82 -17.33 13.02
C ILE A 6 3.39 -18.10 14.21
N SER A 7 4.53 -18.76 14.01
CA SER A 7 5.26 -19.46 15.08
C SER A 7 6.42 -18.60 15.58
N LEU A 8 6.34 -18.15 16.83
CA LEU A 8 7.38 -17.33 17.45
C LEU A 8 8.40 -18.18 18.19
N LYS A 9 9.67 -17.76 18.19
CA LYS A 9 10.72 -18.40 19.02
C LYS A 9 10.59 -18.06 20.51
N ASN A 10 10.14 -16.86 20.81
CA ASN A 10 9.87 -16.37 22.17
C ASN A 10 8.43 -15.82 22.22
N PRO A 11 7.71 -15.94 23.34
CA PRO A 11 6.42 -15.29 23.52
C PRO A 11 6.55 -13.78 23.29
N VAL A 12 5.56 -13.20 22.60
CA VAL A 12 5.42 -11.75 22.40
C VAL A 12 4.02 -11.39 22.86
N ASP A 13 3.90 -10.29 23.61
CA ASP A 13 2.61 -9.77 24.06
C ASP A 13 1.69 -9.49 22.86
N GLU A 14 0.40 -9.82 22.97
CA GLU A 14 -0.53 -9.63 21.86
C GLU A 14 -0.67 -8.15 21.46
N ASN A 15 -0.55 -7.23 22.43
CA ASN A 15 -0.66 -5.80 22.19
C ASN A 15 0.48 -5.27 21.31
N LEU A 16 1.60 -6.00 21.21
CA LEU A 16 2.72 -5.66 20.33
C LEU A 16 2.45 -6.02 18.86
N PHE A 17 1.50 -6.91 18.55
CA PHE A 17 1.14 -7.22 17.16
C PHE A 17 0.35 -6.10 16.48
N GLY A 18 -0.23 -5.19 17.28
CA GLY A 18 -1.10 -4.13 16.79
C GLY A 18 -2.48 -4.63 16.38
N SER A 19 -3.36 -3.70 16.03
CA SER A 19 -4.70 -3.99 15.54
C SER A 19 -4.77 -3.79 14.03
N ALA A 20 -5.65 -4.54 13.37
CA ALA A 20 -5.96 -4.30 11.97
C ALA A 20 -6.57 -2.90 11.78
N PRO A 21 -6.34 -2.25 10.62
CA PRO A 21 -5.51 -2.70 9.49
C PRO A 21 -4.01 -2.67 9.81
N TYR A 22 -3.31 -3.76 9.48
CA TYR A 22 -1.86 -3.88 9.69
C TYR A 22 -1.07 -3.04 8.68
N ASN A 23 0.12 -2.60 9.06
CA ASN A 23 1.09 -1.98 8.15
C ASN A 23 1.77 -3.02 7.24
N THR A 24 0.98 -3.66 6.37
CA THR A 24 1.48 -4.61 5.38
C THR A 24 2.20 -3.85 4.26
N TYR A 25 3.31 -4.42 3.78
CA TYR A 25 4.13 -3.81 2.73
C TYR A 25 4.80 -4.88 1.86
N ILE A 26 5.18 -4.48 0.66
CA ILE A 26 6.11 -5.24 -0.18
C ILE A 26 7.47 -4.55 -0.20
N SER A 27 8.55 -5.30 -0.43
CA SER A 27 9.89 -4.73 -0.49
C SER A 27 10.73 -5.35 -1.60
N ARG A 28 11.68 -4.54 -2.10
CA ARG A 28 12.66 -4.95 -3.10
C ARG A 28 14.04 -4.45 -2.68
N LYS A 29 15.01 -5.35 -2.63
CA LYS A 29 16.43 -4.99 -2.47
C LYS A 29 17.02 -4.64 -3.85
N LEU A 30 17.66 -3.47 -3.94
CA LEU A 30 18.35 -3.00 -5.13
C LEU A 30 19.78 -3.55 -5.19
N GLY A 31 20.40 -3.48 -6.38
CA GLY A 31 21.79 -3.94 -6.58
C GLY A 31 22.82 -3.18 -5.76
N ASN A 32 22.54 -1.94 -5.38
CA ASN A 32 23.38 -1.11 -4.49
C ASN A 32 23.15 -1.43 -2.99
N GLY A 33 22.32 -2.43 -2.67
CA GLY A 33 22.03 -2.86 -1.30
C GLY A 33 20.88 -2.11 -0.61
N GLU A 34 20.34 -1.05 -1.20
CA GLU A 34 19.18 -0.32 -0.67
C GLU A 34 17.90 -1.16 -0.71
N VAL A 35 16.98 -0.91 0.21
CA VAL A 35 15.65 -1.53 0.21
C VAL A 35 14.61 -0.47 -0.13
N ILE A 36 13.86 -0.70 -1.20
CA ILE A 36 12.62 0.05 -1.47
C ILE A 36 11.48 -0.73 -0.83
N GLU A 37 10.61 -0.02 -0.11
CA GLU A 37 9.38 -0.56 0.45
C GLU A 37 8.20 0.16 -0.17
N VAL A 38 7.05 -0.51 -0.28
CA VAL A 38 5.78 0.07 -0.70
C VAL A 38 4.73 -0.31 0.32
N HIS A 39 4.15 0.71 0.97
CA HIS A 39 3.13 0.56 2.01
C HIS A 39 1.81 1.20 1.54
N PHE A 40 0.75 1.02 2.33
CA PHE A 40 -0.46 1.84 2.23
C PHE A 40 -0.16 3.32 2.53
N PRO A 41 -0.93 4.26 1.95
CA PRO A 41 -0.70 5.69 2.16
C PRO A 41 -0.75 6.06 3.65
N GLY A 42 0.21 6.89 4.09
CA GLY A 42 0.31 7.37 5.47
C GLY A 42 0.96 6.39 6.46
N TYR A 43 1.23 5.15 6.08
CA TYR A 43 2.00 4.24 6.95
C TYR A 43 3.48 4.56 6.94
N ARG A 44 4.14 4.35 8.09
CA ARG A 44 5.58 4.60 8.23
C ARG A 44 6.41 3.45 7.64
N PRO A 45 7.59 3.74 7.06
CA PRO A 45 8.57 2.72 6.67
C PRO A 45 9.03 1.85 7.82
N THR A 46 9.58 0.69 7.49
CA THR A 46 10.41 -0.04 8.45
C THR A 46 11.78 0.63 8.61
N LYS A 47 12.57 0.15 9.58
CA LYS A 47 13.96 0.59 9.76
C LYS A 47 14.88 0.24 8.58
N PHE A 48 14.44 -0.62 7.65
CA PHE A 48 15.24 -1.07 6.52
C PHE A 48 15.01 -0.22 5.25
N ALA A 49 13.90 0.52 5.15
CA ALA A 49 13.60 1.37 4.00
C ALA A 49 14.73 2.38 3.73
N SER A 50 15.13 2.49 2.46
CA SER A 50 16.04 3.54 2.04
C SER A 50 15.33 4.89 2.07
N LYS A 51 15.69 5.69 3.06
CA LYS A 51 15.24 7.08 3.21
C LYS A 51 15.63 7.99 2.03
N ARG A 52 16.60 7.57 1.20
CA ARG A 52 17.07 8.31 0.02
C ARG A 52 16.13 8.18 -1.18
N GLN A 53 15.24 7.18 -1.16
CA GLN A 53 14.29 6.93 -2.25
C GLN A 53 13.00 7.73 -2.07
N PHE A 54 12.76 8.30 -0.88
CA PHE A 54 11.61 9.17 -0.62
C PHE A 54 11.76 10.52 -1.30
N GLY A 55 10.63 11.04 -1.81
CA GLY A 55 10.60 12.28 -2.57
C GLY A 55 11.19 12.14 -3.97
N SER A 56 11.35 10.92 -4.48
CA SER A 56 11.90 10.66 -5.82
C SER A 56 10.81 10.25 -6.81
N ASN A 57 10.98 10.66 -8.07
CA ASN A 57 9.99 10.43 -9.13
C ASN A 57 8.61 10.98 -8.73
N HIS A 58 7.59 10.13 -8.67
CA HIS A 58 6.24 10.51 -8.25
C HIS A 58 5.97 10.26 -6.76
N ASP A 59 6.93 9.74 -5.99
CA ASP A 59 6.76 9.63 -4.54
C ASP A 59 6.91 11.01 -3.91
N ASP A 60 5.90 11.45 -3.16
CA ASP A 60 5.89 12.71 -2.43
C ASP A 60 5.90 12.44 -0.92
N THR A 61 6.73 11.48 -0.49
CA THR A 61 6.91 11.20 0.94
C THR A 61 7.64 12.36 1.62
N ASP A 62 6.96 13.04 2.53
CA ASP A 62 7.49 14.11 3.38
C ASP A 62 7.33 13.73 4.87
N LYS A 63 8.47 13.46 5.50
CA LYS A 63 8.56 13.08 6.92
C LYS A 63 8.17 14.21 7.87
N SER A 64 8.24 15.48 7.42
CA SER A 64 7.91 16.63 8.26
C SER A 64 6.40 16.80 8.43
N THR A 65 5.62 16.31 7.47
CA THR A 65 4.16 16.36 7.46
C THR A 65 3.51 15.00 7.68
N ASP A 66 4.31 13.97 8.00
CA ASP A 66 3.87 12.55 8.09
C ASP A 66 3.14 12.06 6.83
N LYS A 67 3.49 12.62 5.67
CA LYS A 67 3.03 12.17 4.35
C LYS A 67 3.94 11.04 3.86
N PHE A 68 3.39 9.85 3.61
CA PHE A 68 4.16 8.69 3.17
C PHE A 68 3.45 7.90 2.07
N TYR A 69 4.22 7.38 1.11
CA TYR A 69 3.80 6.41 0.08
C TYR A 69 2.62 6.85 -0.78
N GLN A 70 2.62 8.11 -1.17
CA GLN A 70 1.62 8.67 -2.07
C GLN A 70 2.25 9.75 -2.95
N THR A 71 1.57 10.07 -4.05
CA THR A 71 1.99 11.14 -4.96
C THR A 71 1.67 12.53 -4.40
N GLU A 72 2.12 13.57 -5.11
CA GLU A 72 1.77 14.97 -4.81
C GLU A 72 0.24 15.13 -4.73
N ASP A 73 -0.48 14.56 -5.69
CA ASP A 73 -1.94 14.52 -5.77
C ASP A 73 -2.64 13.53 -4.82
N ASN A 74 -1.88 12.89 -3.92
CA ASN A 74 -2.35 11.89 -2.95
C ASN A 74 -2.87 10.58 -3.56
N LEU A 75 -2.35 10.19 -4.73
CA LEU A 75 -2.61 8.85 -5.28
C LEU A 75 -1.78 7.80 -4.52
N PRO A 76 -2.37 6.69 -4.06
CA PRO A 76 -1.67 5.67 -3.29
C PRO A 76 -0.92 4.68 -4.18
N TRP A 77 0.17 4.10 -3.66
CA TRP A 77 0.88 2.99 -4.32
C TRP A 77 0.29 1.60 -4.05
N ALA A 78 -0.57 1.48 -3.03
CA ALA A 78 -1.16 0.21 -2.62
C ALA A 78 -2.64 0.39 -2.22
N MET A 79 -3.45 -0.64 -2.48
CA MET A 79 -4.87 -0.69 -2.12
C MET A 79 -5.23 -2.04 -1.48
N ILE A 80 -6.22 -2.02 -0.57
CA ILE A 80 -6.83 -3.24 -0.01
C ILE A 80 -8.16 -3.46 -0.72
N ILE A 81 -8.30 -4.61 -1.37
CA ILE A 81 -9.55 -5.03 -2.00
C ILE A 81 -10.23 -6.06 -1.08
N PRO A 82 -11.50 -5.86 -0.67
CA PRO A 82 -12.17 -6.73 0.31
C PRO A 82 -12.74 -8.01 -0.30
N GLN A 83 -12.20 -8.47 -1.43
CA GLN A 83 -12.61 -9.70 -2.12
C GLN A 83 -11.45 -10.31 -2.89
N VAL A 84 -11.67 -11.50 -3.46
CA VAL A 84 -10.74 -12.09 -4.43
C VAL A 84 -10.62 -11.12 -5.60
N TRP A 85 -9.38 -10.75 -5.91
CA TRP A 85 -9.07 -9.74 -6.92
C TRP A 85 -8.73 -10.39 -8.26
N GLU A 86 -9.37 -9.94 -9.32
CA GLU A 86 -9.04 -10.32 -10.68
C GLU A 86 -8.03 -9.31 -11.21
N HIS A 87 -6.76 -9.72 -11.31
CA HIS A 87 -5.70 -8.81 -11.72
C HIS A 87 -5.89 -8.38 -13.19
N PRO A 88 -5.82 -7.07 -13.49
CA PRO A 88 -5.87 -6.60 -14.87
C PRO A 88 -4.63 -7.06 -15.64
N LYS A 89 -4.70 -6.94 -16.97
CA LYS A 89 -3.55 -7.24 -17.83
C LYS A 89 -2.37 -6.34 -17.50
N GLU A 90 -1.16 -6.91 -17.55
CA GLU A 90 0.06 -6.14 -17.29
C GLU A 90 0.18 -4.95 -18.26
N LYS A 91 0.58 -3.77 -17.74
CA LYS A 91 0.73 -2.51 -18.47
C LYS A 91 -0.56 -1.93 -19.07
N VAL A 92 -1.72 -2.45 -18.70
CA VAL A 92 -3.02 -1.85 -19.02
C VAL A 92 -3.45 -1.00 -17.83
N ASP A 93 -3.98 0.19 -18.12
CA ASP A 93 -4.51 1.07 -17.08
C ASP A 93 -5.66 0.37 -16.36
N LEU A 94 -5.65 0.43 -15.02
CA LEU A 94 -6.68 -0.18 -14.19
C LEU A 94 -8.08 0.35 -14.52
N SER A 95 -8.21 1.60 -14.96
CA SER A 95 -9.50 2.19 -15.32
C SER A 95 -10.10 1.62 -16.60
N LEU A 96 -9.37 0.80 -17.37
CA LEU A 96 -9.91 0.15 -18.55
C LEU A 96 -10.68 -1.13 -18.18
N ASP A 97 -10.15 -1.91 -17.25
CA ASP A 97 -10.81 -3.12 -16.74
C ASP A 97 -11.78 -2.80 -15.58
N TYR A 98 -11.53 -1.72 -14.83
CA TYR A 98 -12.36 -1.24 -13.70
C TYR A 98 -12.70 0.26 -13.83
N PRO A 99 -13.57 0.65 -14.77
CA PRO A 99 -13.80 2.07 -15.11
C PRO A 99 -14.37 2.92 -13.97
N GLU A 100 -15.11 2.31 -13.04
CA GLU A 100 -15.72 3.02 -11.92
C GLU A 100 -14.70 3.49 -10.86
N ILE A 101 -13.43 3.06 -10.95
CA ILE A 101 -12.38 3.45 -10.01
C ILE A 101 -12.14 4.97 -10.02
N LEU A 102 -12.30 5.64 -11.16
CA LEU A 102 -12.05 7.07 -11.30
C LEU A 102 -13.13 7.89 -10.55
N ASP A 103 -14.39 7.48 -10.65
CA ASP A 103 -15.50 8.07 -9.90
C ASP A 103 -15.35 7.83 -8.39
N TRP A 104 -14.95 6.62 -8.01
CA TRP A 104 -14.66 6.29 -6.62
C TRP A 104 -13.52 7.15 -6.05
N ALA A 105 -12.41 7.29 -6.79
CA ALA A 105 -11.24 8.05 -6.37
C ALA A 105 -11.55 9.55 -6.27
N SER A 106 -12.18 10.13 -7.31
CA SER A 106 -12.54 11.56 -7.34
C SER A 106 -13.56 11.93 -6.26
N SER A 107 -14.42 11.00 -5.85
CA SER A 107 -15.37 11.21 -4.75
C SER A 107 -14.77 11.03 -3.35
N ARG A 108 -13.49 10.69 -3.25
CA ARG A 108 -12.82 10.30 -1.99
C ARG A 108 -13.51 9.12 -1.31
N GLY A 109 -13.89 8.12 -2.11
CA GLY A 109 -14.54 6.88 -1.66
C GLY A 109 -16.01 7.01 -1.25
N LYS A 110 -16.68 8.11 -1.64
CA LYS A 110 -18.08 8.35 -1.30
C LYS A 110 -19.05 7.71 -2.31
N SER A 111 -18.69 7.66 -3.59
CA SER A 111 -19.43 7.01 -4.67
C SER A 111 -18.73 5.71 -5.13
N LYS A 112 -19.46 4.89 -5.90
CA LYS A 112 -18.92 3.67 -6.55
C LYS A 112 -18.14 2.76 -5.60
N LYS A 113 -18.70 2.50 -4.41
CA LYS A 113 -18.01 1.77 -3.32
C LYS A 113 -17.66 0.32 -3.67
N ASP A 114 -18.26 -0.20 -4.73
CA ASP A 114 -18.05 -1.52 -5.28
C ASP A 114 -17.42 -1.52 -6.68
N TRP A 115 -16.69 -0.46 -7.03
CA TRP A 115 -15.96 -0.32 -8.29
C TRP A 115 -15.06 -1.52 -8.65
N TYR A 116 -14.63 -2.28 -7.65
CA TYR A 116 -13.73 -3.44 -7.77
C TYR A 116 -14.46 -4.76 -8.09
N LYS A 117 -15.79 -4.73 -8.19
CA LYS A 117 -16.58 -5.89 -8.59
C LYS A 117 -16.64 -6.01 -10.11
N PRO A 118 -16.57 -7.24 -10.67
CA PRO A 118 -16.83 -7.49 -12.09
C PRO A 118 -18.26 -7.11 -12.51
#